data_AF-A0A5D0KTQ9-F1
#
_entry.id   AF-A0A5D0KTQ9-F1
#
_cell.length_a   1.000
_cell.length_b   1.000
_cell.length_c   1.000
_cell.angle_alpha   90.00
_cell.angle_beta   90.00
_cell.angle_gamma   90.00
#
_symmetry.space_group_name_H-M   'P 1'
#
loop_
_entity.id
_entity.type
_entity.pdbx_description
1 polymer ?
#
loop_
_entity_poly.entity_id
_entity_poly.type
_entity_poly.pdbx_seq_one_letter_code
_entity_poly.pdbx_strand_id
1 'polypeptide(L)'
;MNEKIFNGILSLSALSIATVLGVASFYLGFIDKESPCILCWAHRMLMFAEVMFTFLIIRYGPKPKYIGWVIFIAVFGIFAGFRHSSGSFAWDIHQGWWAEILGAHTYSWPMVIHAVVLIFVALIFCFTKDIYNFVSQSHKQLNILSKTCMAIFMIVICGNMVQAFISTGLPPNMGVSNPARLSFNSDYWYWTTESWKRLSRPTSLRNTWHVEAPDLPSQPTTAMQFTTDARQAPLSSTGKLVIQKQEAITIPLNAPATDIAYNGKDKYFISTEKWGLYLLNDTLSEIQRFSVLDHLNGANGRIPVGSAFFNENEFGVLGWNKIFVFFKEDANRTAKENYPSFIEGLNNYVVTARGAYNTVRSRLFHVLSMAYLPENNSIYTATVPNSKNQKLIISRFDKSDNILSEEFTPKVKKGIALTEGKSIGDYYITGLTAYNGNLYAVSKQFSQVLEINPITREITHVYEFNGIENPQGITFKHGVMQILSYEKGKNLLYSLTEE
;
A
#
# COMPACT_ATOMS: atom_id res chain seq x y z
N MET A 1 21.91 42.81 -7.37
CA MET A 1 20.67 43.40 -7.95
C MET A 1 20.32 44.65 -7.16
N ASN A 2 19.76 45.71 -7.78
CA ASN A 2 19.29 46.88 -7.04
C ASN A 2 17.83 46.72 -6.57
N GLU A 3 17.37 47.57 -5.65
CA GLU A 3 16.05 47.45 -5.02
C GLU A 3 14.88 47.59 -6.02
N LYS A 4 15.00 48.47 -7.02
CA LYS A 4 13.96 48.67 -8.03
C LYS A 4 13.72 47.41 -8.85
N ILE A 5 14.80 46.75 -9.27
CA ILE A 5 14.73 45.48 -10.00
C ILE A 5 14.18 44.39 -9.07
N PHE A 6 14.66 44.30 -7.83
CA PHE A 6 14.16 43.35 -6.83
C PHE A 6 12.63 43.45 -6.65
N ASN A 7 12.10 44.66 -6.41
CA ASN A 7 10.66 44.88 -6.27
C ASN A 7 9.89 44.59 -7.56
N GLY A 8 10.49 44.86 -8.73
CA GLY A 8 9.92 44.53 -10.02
C GLY A 8 9.74 43.03 -10.23
N ILE A 9 10.79 42.24 -9.95
CA ILE A 9 10.72 40.78 -10.05
C ILE A 9 9.68 40.24 -9.06
N LEU A 10 9.69 40.67 -7.80
CA LEU A 10 8.68 40.24 -6.81
C LEU A 10 7.24 40.57 -7.25
N SER A 11 7.03 41.72 -7.88
CA SER A 11 5.71 42.12 -8.39
C SER A 11 5.25 41.19 -9.51
N LEU A 12 6.16 40.83 -10.44
CA LEU A 12 5.87 39.90 -11.52
C LEU A 12 5.64 38.48 -11.01
N SER A 13 6.41 38.01 -10.03
CA SER A 13 6.19 36.71 -9.39
C SER A 13 4.82 36.64 -8.70
N ALA A 14 4.43 37.71 -7.98
CA ALA A 14 3.09 37.82 -7.40
C ALA A 14 1.99 37.82 -8.46
N LEU A 15 2.20 38.51 -9.58
CA LEU A 15 1.27 38.51 -10.71
C LEU A 15 1.13 37.13 -11.36
N SER A 16 2.20 36.34 -11.46
CA SER A 16 2.14 34.97 -11.98
C SER A 16 1.23 34.08 -11.13
N ILE A 17 1.38 34.12 -9.80
CA ILE A 17 0.51 33.37 -8.88
C ILE A 17 -0.94 33.89 -8.97
N ALA A 18 -1.13 35.22 -9.00
CA ALA A 18 -2.46 35.81 -9.18
C ALA A 18 -3.12 35.39 -10.50
N THR A 19 -2.35 35.23 -11.58
CA THR A 19 -2.84 34.75 -12.88
C THR A 19 -3.34 33.32 -12.78
N VAL A 20 -2.58 32.42 -12.13
CA VAL A 20 -3.02 31.03 -11.89
C VAL A 20 -4.33 31.00 -11.09
N LEU A 21 -4.40 31.76 -10.01
CA LEU A 21 -5.61 31.88 -9.17
C LEU A 21 -6.80 32.47 -9.93
N GLY A 22 -6.52 33.41 -10.84
CA GLY A 22 -7.50 34.02 -11.74
C GLY A 22 -8.05 33.01 -12.72
N VAL A 23 -7.21 32.26 -13.42
CA VAL A 23 -7.64 31.18 -14.33
C VAL A 23 -8.45 30.13 -13.58
N ALA A 24 -8.00 29.71 -12.39
CA ALA A 24 -8.70 28.72 -11.59
C ALA A 24 -10.09 29.18 -11.11
N SER A 25 -10.30 30.49 -10.94
CA SER A 25 -11.59 31.02 -10.47
C SER A 25 -12.48 31.48 -11.62
N PHE A 26 -11.99 32.35 -12.51
CA PHE A 26 -12.79 32.92 -13.57
C PHE A 26 -13.03 31.96 -14.72
N TYR A 27 -12.04 31.15 -15.10
CA TYR A 27 -12.19 30.19 -16.18
C TYR A 27 -12.70 28.84 -15.65
N LEU A 28 -11.89 28.10 -14.91
CA LEU A 28 -12.29 26.77 -14.42
C LEU A 28 -13.53 26.85 -13.51
N GLY A 29 -13.56 27.85 -12.64
CA GLY A 29 -14.67 28.08 -11.72
C GLY A 29 -15.94 28.56 -12.41
N PHE A 30 -15.98 29.80 -12.87
CA PHE A 30 -17.21 30.42 -13.36
C PHE A 30 -17.62 29.97 -14.77
N ILE A 31 -16.67 29.65 -15.66
CA ILE A 31 -16.97 29.24 -17.05
C ILE A 31 -17.19 27.72 -17.12
N ASP A 32 -16.20 26.92 -16.70
CA ASP A 32 -16.30 25.44 -16.78
C ASP A 32 -17.17 24.85 -15.67
N LYS A 33 -17.51 25.66 -14.66
CA LYS A 33 -18.34 25.30 -13.52
C LYS A 33 -17.70 24.25 -12.61
N GLU A 34 -16.37 24.22 -12.55
CA GLU A 34 -15.63 23.38 -11.60
C GLU A 34 -15.61 24.02 -10.21
N SER A 35 -16.11 23.30 -9.21
CA SER A 35 -16.04 23.75 -7.82
C SER A 35 -14.77 23.22 -7.14
N PRO A 36 -14.02 24.04 -6.38
CA PRO A 36 -12.82 23.55 -5.71
C PRO A 36 -13.18 22.62 -4.55
N CYS A 37 -12.49 21.50 -4.43
CA CYS A 37 -12.60 20.66 -3.24
C CYS A 37 -11.97 21.35 -2.02
N ILE A 38 -12.18 20.78 -0.83
CA ILE A 38 -11.62 21.28 0.43
C ILE A 38 -10.08 21.50 0.37
N LEU A 39 -9.35 20.62 -0.32
CA LEU A 39 -7.89 20.74 -0.47
C LEU A 39 -7.51 21.77 -1.54
N CYS A 40 -8.26 21.89 -2.64
CA CYS A 40 -8.08 22.98 -3.61
C CYS A 40 -8.24 24.35 -2.95
N TRP A 41 -9.24 24.51 -2.07
CA TRP A 41 -9.41 25.74 -1.29
C TRP A 41 -8.21 26.02 -0.38
N ALA A 42 -7.69 25.01 0.30
CA ALA A 42 -6.48 25.14 1.12
C ALA A 42 -5.30 25.64 0.27
N HIS A 43 -5.08 25.08 -0.92
CA HIS A 43 -4.03 25.56 -1.83
C HIS A 43 -4.19 27.01 -2.25
N ARG A 44 -5.42 27.44 -2.59
CA ARG A 44 -5.69 28.84 -2.93
C ARG A 44 -5.38 29.77 -1.77
N MET A 45 -5.74 29.39 -0.54
CA MET A 45 -5.42 30.16 0.68
C MET A 45 -3.91 30.30 0.90
N LEU A 46 -3.14 29.23 0.69
CA LEU A 46 -1.68 29.26 0.80
C LEU A 46 -1.07 30.20 -0.26
N MET A 47 -1.52 30.10 -1.51
CA MET A 47 -1.05 31.00 -2.59
C MET A 47 -1.43 32.46 -2.33
N PHE A 48 -2.63 32.74 -1.80
CA PHE A 48 -3.00 34.09 -1.38
C PHE A 48 -2.05 34.62 -0.30
N ALA A 49 -1.74 33.79 0.71
CA ALA A 49 -0.82 34.17 1.77
C ALA A 49 0.60 34.45 1.24
N GLU A 50 1.12 33.63 0.32
CA GLU A 50 2.42 33.86 -0.33
C GLU A 50 2.46 35.21 -1.07
N VAL A 51 1.43 35.52 -1.85
CA VAL A 51 1.33 36.80 -2.57
C VAL A 51 1.22 37.97 -1.59
N MET A 52 0.44 37.82 -0.51
CA MET A 52 0.34 38.84 0.53
C MET A 52 1.68 39.10 1.22
N PHE A 53 2.42 38.06 1.62
CA PHE A 53 3.75 38.23 2.19
C PHE A 53 4.76 38.81 1.19
N THR A 54 4.62 38.49 -0.09
CA THR A 54 5.42 39.11 -1.17
C THR A 54 5.14 40.61 -1.26
N PHE A 55 3.88 41.04 -1.17
CA PHE A 55 3.55 42.47 -1.11
C PHE A 55 4.04 43.14 0.18
N LEU A 56 4.05 42.44 1.32
CA LEU A 56 4.68 42.95 2.54
C LEU A 56 6.20 43.13 2.36
N ILE A 57 6.88 42.23 1.64
CA ILE A 57 8.30 42.37 1.29
C ILE A 57 8.51 43.59 0.39
N ILE A 58 7.65 43.81 -0.61
CA ILE A 58 7.74 45.01 -1.47
C ILE A 58 7.50 46.29 -0.64
N ARG A 59 6.52 46.27 0.28
CA ARG A 59 6.09 47.43 1.07
C ARG A 59 7.05 47.82 2.19
N TYR A 60 7.68 46.85 2.85
CA TYR A 60 8.49 47.04 4.06
C TYR A 60 9.93 46.53 3.93
N GLY A 61 10.27 45.92 2.80
CA GLY A 61 11.55 45.25 2.56
C GLY A 61 11.58 43.78 3.03
N PRO A 62 12.65 43.05 2.68
CA PRO A 62 12.85 41.61 2.93
C PRO A 62 13.18 41.31 4.41
N LYS A 63 12.28 41.66 5.33
CA LYS A 63 12.45 41.32 6.75
C LYS A 63 12.48 39.80 6.91
N PRO A 64 13.38 39.23 7.75
CA PRO A 64 13.49 37.78 7.94
C PRO A 64 12.14 37.09 8.21
N LYS A 65 11.26 37.73 9.00
CA LYS A 65 9.92 37.19 9.29
C LYS A 65 9.03 37.01 8.05
N TYR A 66 9.07 37.93 7.07
CA TYR A 66 8.20 37.82 5.89
C TYR A 66 8.72 36.73 4.95
N ILE A 67 10.04 36.67 4.78
CA ILE A 67 10.69 35.60 4.00
C ILE A 67 10.44 34.25 4.66
N GLY A 68 10.60 34.17 5.99
CA GLY A 68 10.34 32.95 6.76
C GLY A 68 8.91 32.45 6.55
N TRP A 69 7.92 33.35 6.52
CA TRP A 69 6.54 32.98 6.19
C TRP A 69 6.37 32.47 4.76
N VAL A 70 6.97 33.11 3.76
CA VAL A 70 6.92 32.62 2.37
C VAL A 70 7.52 31.20 2.28
N ILE A 71 8.67 30.97 2.90
CA ILE A 71 9.31 29.64 2.93
C ILE A 71 8.43 28.62 3.65
N PHE A 72 7.90 28.96 4.82
CA PHE A 72 7.07 28.06 5.62
C PHE A 72 5.79 27.66 4.86
N ILE A 73 5.11 28.64 4.25
CA ILE A 73 3.90 28.40 3.47
C ILE A 73 4.22 27.52 2.25
N ALA A 74 5.32 27.77 1.55
CA ALA A 74 5.71 26.98 0.40
C ALA A 74 6.08 25.53 0.79
N VAL A 75 6.84 25.32 1.87
CA VAL A 75 7.14 23.96 2.39
C VAL A 75 5.85 23.23 2.75
N PHE A 76 4.96 23.88 3.48
CA PHE A 76 3.66 23.29 3.82
C PHE A 76 2.80 23.05 2.58
N GLY A 77 2.83 23.94 1.60
CA GLY A 77 2.10 23.84 0.34
C GLY A 77 2.57 22.67 -0.52
N ILE A 78 3.88 22.38 -0.57
CA ILE A 78 4.42 21.18 -1.21
C ILE A 78 3.90 19.93 -0.51
N PHE A 79 3.98 19.88 0.83
CA PHE A 79 3.47 18.74 1.60
C PHE A 79 1.97 18.51 1.37
N ALA A 80 1.17 19.58 1.44
CA ALA A 80 -0.27 19.51 1.17
C ALA A 80 -0.55 19.04 -0.27
N GLY A 81 0.22 19.51 -1.25
CA GLY A 81 0.04 19.17 -2.66
C GLY A 81 0.40 17.71 -2.94
N PHE A 82 1.48 17.24 -2.32
CA PHE A 82 1.84 15.82 -2.33
C PHE A 82 0.72 14.98 -1.72
N ARG A 83 0.19 15.35 -0.55
CA ARG A 83 -0.90 14.61 0.10
C ARG A 83 -2.20 14.61 -0.71
N HIS A 84 -2.49 15.70 -1.42
CA HIS A 84 -3.65 15.81 -2.29
C HIS A 84 -3.51 14.92 -3.52
N SER A 85 -2.31 14.88 -4.12
CA SER A 85 -2.05 14.14 -5.36
C SER A 85 -1.75 12.65 -5.15
N SER A 86 -1.25 12.26 -3.96
CA SER A 86 -0.70 10.92 -3.72
C SER A 86 -1.69 9.78 -3.89
N GLY A 87 -2.98 10.04 -3.68
CA GLY A 87 -4.03 9.03 -3.89
C GLY A 87 -4.20 8.61 -5.35
N SER A 88 -3.81 9.48 -6.29
CA SER A 88 -4.02 9.30 -7.72
C SER A 88 -2.77 8.82 -8.46
N PHE A 89 -1.60 8.78 -7.81
CA PHE A 89 -0.35 8.35 -8.48
C PHE A 89 -0.35 6.90 -8.96
N ALA A 90 -1.28 6.08 -8.44
CA ALA A 90 -1.44 4.69 -8.82
C ALA A 90 -2.66 4.45 -9.73
N TRP A 91 -3.26 5.51 -10.26
CA TRP A 91 -4.40 5.42 -11.16
C TRP A 91 -3.93 5.28 -12.61
N ASP A 92 -4.84 4.80 -13.48
CA ASP A 92 -4.51 4.64 -14.90
C ASP A 92 -4.39 6.00 -15.60
N ILE A 93 -3.83 5.98 -16.81
CA ILE A 93 -3.65 7.19 -17.62
C ILE A 93 -4.99 7.94 -17.77
N HIS A 94 -4.97 9.25 -17.53
CA HIS A 94 -6.14 10.17 -17.54
C HIS A 94 -7.20 9.92 -16.46
N GLN A 95 -6.99 8.99 -15.53
CA GLN A 95 -7.83 8.91 -14.35
C GLN A 95 -7.41 9.99 -13.35
N GLY A 96 -8.39 10.74 -12.88
CA GLY A 96 -8.18 11.76 -11.87
C GLY A 96 -9.47 12.52 -11.61
N TRP A 97 -9.35 13.55 -10.79
CA TRP A 97 -10.39 14.55 -10.60
C TRP A 97 -9.99 15.84 -11.31
N TRP A 98 -10.98 16.56 -11.83
CA TRP A 98 -10.82 17.90 -12.41
C TRP A 98 -10.06 17.94 -13.74
N ALA A 99 -10.11 19.09 -14.40
CA ALA A 99 -9.42 19.32 -15.66
C ALA A 99 -7.92 19.04 -15.60
N GLU A 100 -7.36 18.61 -16.73
CA GLU A 100 -5.92 18.52 -16.96
C GLU A 100 -5.40 19.81 -17.59
N ILE A 101 -4.25 20.28 -17.09
CA ILE A 101 -3.47 21.36 -17.71
C ILE A 101 -2.12 20.75 -18.04
N LEU A 102 -1.71 20.81 -19.31
CA LEU A 102 -0.45 20.22 -19.79
C LEU A 102 -0.30 18.73 -19.42
N GLY A 103 -1.40 17.96 -19.44
CA GLY A 103 -1.42 16.52 -19.13
C GLY A 103 -1.38 16.16 -17.64
N ALA A 104 -1.46 17.14 -16.73
CA ALA A 104 -1.56 16.90 -15.29
C ALA A 104 -2.81 17.56 -14.71
N HIS A 105 -3.56 16.81 -13.89
CA HIS A 105 -4.76 17.32 -13.24
C HIS A 105 -4.49 18.54 -12.36
N THR A 106 -5.45 19.47 -12.29
CA THR A 106 -5.30 20.76 -11.58
C THR A 106 -4.85 20.64 -10.12
N TYR A 107 -5.14 19.52 -9.43
CA TYR A 107 -4.72 19.28 -8.05
C TYR A 107 -3.22 19.00 -7.84
N SER A 108 -2.47 18.66 -8.90
CA SER A 108 -1.01 18.42 -8.80
C SER A 108 -0.18 19.69 -8.91
N TRP A 109 -0.69 20.70 -9.63
CA TRP A 109 0.00 21.96 -9.88
C TRP A 109 0.36 22.78 -8.63
N PRO A 110 -0.45 22.80 -7.55
CA PRO A 110 -0.05 23.48 -6.32
C PRO A 110 1.31 23.04 -5.79
N MET A 111 1.62 21.74 -5.84
CA MET A 111 2.93 21.22 -5.41
C MET A 111 4.07 21.84 -6.23
N VAL A 112 3.89 21.96 -7.55
CA VAL A 112 4.87 22.57 -8.46
C VAL A 112 5.03 24.06 -8.20
N ILE A 113 3.92 24.79 -8.02
CA ILE A 113 3.92 26.24 -7.76
C ILE A 113 4.71 26.54 -6.48
N HIS A 114 4.43 25.84 -5.39
CA HIS A 114 5.14 26.03 -4.13
C HIS A 114 6.63 25.64 -4.22
N ALA A 115 6.98 24.61 -5.00
CA ALA A 115 8.38 24.26 -5.27
C ALA A 115 9.10 25.38 -6.06
N VAL A 116 8.45 25.96 -7.07
CA VAL A 116 8.98 27.10 -7.82
C VAL A 116 9.16 28.31 -6.91
N VAL A 117 8.24 28.58 -5.98
CA VAL A 117 8.39 29.65 -4.97
C VAL A 117 9.65 29.44 -4.13
N LEU A 118 9.89 28.23 -3.62
CA LEU A 118 11.11 27.93 -2.84
C LEU A 118 12.39 28.11 -3.65
N ILE A 119 12.43 27.59 -4.88
CA ILE A 119 13.58 27.74 -5.79
C ILE A 119 13.81 29.23 -6.06
N PHE A 120 12.75 29.98 -6.34
CA PHE A 120 12.84 31.41 -6.61
C PHE A 120 13.35 32.21 -5.41
N VAL A 121 12.89 31.92 -4.20
CA VAL A 121 13.41 32.53 -2.96
C VAL A 121 14.89 32.19 -2.79
N ALA A 122 15.30 30.94 -3.01
CA ALA A 122 16.71 30.53 -2.93
C ALA A 122 17.58 31.29 -3.93
N LEU A 123 17.15 31.40 -5.19
CA LEU A 123 17.86 32.16 -6.22
C LEU A 123 17.98 33.64 -5.85
N ILE A 124 16.93 34.26 -5.31
CA ILE A 124 16.99 35.64 -4.81
C ILE A 124 18.11 35.79 -3.78
N PHE A 125 18.24 34.85 -2.83
CA PHE A 125 19.32 34.89 -1.84
C PHE A 125 20.71 34.69 -2.46
N CYS A 126 20.86 33.79 -3.43
CA CYS A 126 22.14 33.56 -4.10
C CYS A 126 22.62 34.78 -4.92
N PHE A 127 21.71 35.51 -5.56
CA PHE A 127 22.06 36.56 -6.53
C PHE A 127 21.90 38.00 -6.00
N THR A 128 21.36 38.17 -4.80
CA THR A 128 21.18 39.50 -4.19
C THR A 128 22.20 39.73 -3.09
N LYS A 129 23.32 40.38 -3.45
CA LYS A 129 24.25 40.93 -2.45
C LYS A 129 23.52 41.92 -1.54
N ASP A 130 23.75 41.80 -0.24
CA ASP A 130 23.22 42.68 0.81
C ASP A 130 21.70 42.89 0.75
N ILE A 131 20.93 41.82 0.54
CA ILE A 131 19.46 41.86 0.44
C ILE A 131 18.78 42.62 1.59
N TYR A 132 19.38 42.58 2.79
CA TYR A 132 18.85 43.26 3.97
C TYR A 132 19.04 44.79 3.95
N ASN A 133 19.86 45.34 3.06
CA ASN A 133 19.92 46.79 2.82
C ASN A 133 18.60 47.33 2.26
N PHE A 134 17.74 46.45 1.72
CA PHE A 134 16.41 46.83 1.28
C PHE A 134 15.40 46.84 2.43
N VAL A 135 15.75 46.53 3.69
CA VAL A 135 14.78 46.59 4.79
C VAL A 135 14.45 48.04 5.14
N SER A 136 13.16 48.38 5.23
CA SER A 136 12.71 49.68 5.70
C SER A 136 12.08 49.59 7.10
N GLN A 137 12.41 50.55 7.96
CA GLN A 137 11.75 50.71 9.26
C GLN A 137 10.33 51.29 9.11
N SER A 138 10.11 52.08 8.06
CA SER A 138 8.82 52.64 7.71
C SER A 138 8.29 52.01 6.41
N HIS A 139 7.34 52.68 5.77
CA HIS A 139 6.60 52.13 4.66
C HIS A 139 7.14 52.70 3.34
N LYS A 140 7.43 51.85 2.34
CA LYS A 140 8.03 52.28 1.06
C LYS A 140 7.00 52.67 0.01
N GLN A 141 7.24 53.73 -0.75
CA GLN A 141 6.36 54.10 -1.86
C GLN A 141 6.32 52.98 -2.91
N LEU A 142 5.10 52.60 -3.32
CA LEU A 142 4.89 51.58 -4.33
C LEU A 142 5.05 52.19 -5.73
N ASN A 143 5.80 51.52 -6.60
CA ASN A 143 5.87 51.89 -8.00
C ASN A 143 4.57 51.49 -8.73
N ILE A 144 4.40 51.98 -9.97
CA ILE A 144 3.20 51.73 -10.78
C ILE A 144 2.98 50.24 -11.00
N LEU A 145 4.02 49.49 -11.36
CA LEU A 145 3.94 48.04 -11.56
C LEU A 145 3.40 47.32 -10.32
N SER A 146 3.94 47.59 -9.13
CA SER A 146 3.48 46.97 -7.88
C SER A 146 2.03 47.34 -7.58
N LYS A 147 1.64 48.61 -7.79
CA LYS A 147 0.25 49.05 -7.59
C LYS A 147 -0.70 48.30 -8.52
N THR A 148 -0.34 48.16 -9.80
CA THR A 148 -1.12 47.41 -10.79
C THR A 148 -1.23 45.94 -10.42
N CYS A 149 -0.14 45.29 -10.04
CA CYS A 149 -0.15 43.88 -9.61
C CYS A 149 -1.03 43.68 -8.38
N MET A 150 -0.97 44.59 -7.40
CA MET A 150 -1.85 44.56 -6.22
C MET A 150 -3.33 44.73 -6.60
N ALA A 151 -3.65 45.65 -7.51
CA ALA A 151 -5.02 45.86 -7.97
C ALA A 151 -5.58 44.61 -8.69
N ILE A 152 -4.79 43.98 -9.56
CA ILE A 152 -5.17 42.72 -10.22
C ILE A 152 -5.40 41.62 -9.19
N PHE A 153 -4.50 41.47 -8.22
CA PHE A 153 -4.63 40.48 -7.16
C PHE A 153 -5.91 40.68 -6.33
N MET A 154 -6.28 41.92 -6.03
CA MET A 154 -7.55 42.23 -5.35
C MET A 154 -8.76 41.75 -6.15
N ILE A 155 -8.79 41.96 -7.47
CA ILE A 155 -9.86 41.47 -8.35
C ILE A 155 -9.93 39.93 -8.29
N VAL A 156 -8.77 39.27 -8.38
CA VAL A 156 -8.68 37.80 -8.31
C VAL A 156 -9.18 37.25 -6.97
N ILE A 157 -8.80 37.89 -5.85
CA ILE A 157 -9.33 37.53 -4.52
C ILE A 157 -10.84 37.67 -4.49
N CYS A 158 -11.40 38.79 -4.96
CA CYS A 158 -12.84 39.01 -4.98
C CYS A 158 -13.58 37.91 -5.76
N GLY A 159 -13.08 37.51 -6.93
CA GLY A 159 -13.63 36.39 -7.69
C GLY A 159 -13.62 35.07 -6.90
N ASN A 160 -12.49 34.78 -6.25
CA ASN A 160 -12.37 33.59 -5.40
C ASN A 160 -13.28 33.63 -4.17
N MET A 161 -13.50 34.80 -3.57
CA MET A 161 -14.43 34.98 -2.45
C MET A 161 -15.88 34.73 -2.88
N VAL A 162 -16.29 35.24 -4.04
CA VAL A 162 -17.63 34.98 -4.61
C VAL A 162 -17.79 33.49 -4.88
N GLN A 163 -16.80 32.85 -5.50
CA GLN A 163 -16.83 31.41 -5.76
C GLN A 163 -16.90 30.59 -4.45
N ALA A 164 -16.12 30.96 -3.43
CA ALA A 164 -16.14 30.32 -2.12
C ALA A 164 -17.51 30.45 -1.44
N PHE A 165 -18.12 31.63 -1.52
CA PHE A 165 -19.46 31.85 -0.97
C PHE A 165 -20.50 30.93 -1.66
N ILE A 166 -20.48 30.87 -3.00
CA ILE A 166 -21.39 30.00 -3.76
C ILE A 166 -21.16 28.52 -3.42
N SER A 167 -19.90 28.06 -3.45
CA SER A 167 -19.58 26.63 -3.32
C SER A 167 -19.61 26.10 -1.90
N THR A 168 -19.31 26.95 -0.92
CA THR A 168 -19.04 26.54 0.46
C THR A 168 -19.94 27.24 1.48
N GLY A 169 -20.47 28.41 1.14
CA GLY A 169 -21.32 29.19 2.04
C GLY A 169 -20.57 29.94 3.14
N LEU A 170 -21.34 30.57 4.02
CA LEU A 170 -20.80 31.23 5.21
C LEU A 170 -20.44 30.20 6.29
N PRO A 171 -19.49 30.53 7.19
CA PRO A 171 -19.27 29.76 8.41
C PRO A 171 -20.60 29.50 9.14
N PRO A 172 -20.82 28.30 9.71
CA PRO A 172 -19.83 27.24 9.96
C PRO A 172 -19.66 26.23 8.81
N ASN A 173 -20.17 26.49 7.60
CA ASN A 173 -20.00 25.56 6.49
C ASN A 173 -18.53 25.43 6.07
N MET A 174 -18.16 24.26 5.54
CA MET A 174 -16.79 23.94 5.15
C MET A 174 -16.76 23.21 3.81
N GLY A 175 -15.68 23.40 3.04
CA GLY A 175 -15.51 22.74 1.75
C GLY A 175 -15.59 21.21 1.86
N VAL A 176 -15.99 20.57 0.78
CA VAL A 176 -16.19 19.11 0.71
C VAL A 176 -15.16 18.44 -0.18
N SER A 177 -15.02 17.12 -0.05
CA SER A 177 -14.08 16.34 -0.86
C SER A 177 -14.49 16.28 -2.33
N ASN A 178 -15.78 16.04 -2.58
CA ASN A 178 -16.38 15.95 -3.91
C ASN A 178 -17.45 17.04 -4.01
N PRO A 179 -17.08 18.27 -4.39
CA PRO A 179 -18.04 19.37 -4.45
C PRO A 179 -18.95 19.23 -5.67
N ALA A 180 -20.17 19.73 -5.53
CA ALA A 180 -21.12 19.83 -6.63
C ALA A 180 -20.60 20.79 -7.71
N ARG A 181 -21.05 20.60 -8.95
CA ARG A 181 -20.79 21.54 -10.05
C ARG A 181 -21.21 22.95 -9.64
N LEU A 182 -20.39 23.95 -9.95
CA LEU A 182 -20.70 25.33 -9.60
C LEU A 182 -21.98 25.77 -10.33
N SER A 183 -22.91 26.35 -9.59
CA SER A 183 -24.17 26.84 -10.11
C SER A 183 -24.43 28.25 -9.60
N PHE A 184 -24.86 29.14 -10.50
CA PHE A 184 -25.38 30.46 -10.12
C PHE A 184 -26.85 30.41 -9.67
N ASN A 185 -27.55 29.30 -9.90
CA ASN A 185 -28.84 29.05 -9.27
C ASN A 185 -28.61 28.54 -7.83
N SER A 186 -29.14 29.28 -6.86
CA SER A 186 -29.05 29.00 -5.42
C SER A 186 -29.70 27.69 -4.99
N ASP A 187 -30.68 27.19 -5.75
CA ASP A 187 -31.35 25.93 -5.44
C ASP A 187 -30.41 24.72 -5.53
N TYR A 188 -29.28 24.86 -6.23
CA TYR A 188 -28.26 23.82 -6.37
C TYR A 188 -27.04 24.02 -5.45
N TRP A 189 -27.07 25.01 -4.56
CA TRP A 189 -25.98 25.24 -3.63
C TRP A 189 -25.96 24.16 -2.55
N TYR A 190 -24.79 23.55 -2.34
CA TYR A 190 -24.61 22.49 -1.35
C TYR A 190 -23.64 22.95 -0.27
N TRP A 191 -24.19 23.39 0.86
CA TRP A 191 -23.43 23.83 2.03
C TRP A 191 -23.55 22.81 3.16
N THR A 192 -22.43 22.47 3.79
CA THR A 192 -22.40 21.43 4.82
C THR A 192 -21.34 21.68 5.89
N THR A 193 -21.59 21.15 7.08
CA THR A 193 -20.67 21.13 8.22
C THR A 193 -20.02 19.76 8.41
N GLU A 194 -20.28 18.78 7.53
CA GLU A 194 -19.84 17.40 7.73
C GLU A 194 -18.32 17.25 7.78
N SER A 195 -17.57 18.08 7.03
CA SER A 195 -16.11 18.07 7.02
C SER A 195 -15.50 18.30 8.41
N TRP A 196 -16.19 18.98 9.33
CA TRP A 196 -15.73 19.17 10.72
C TRP A 196 -15.58 17.84 11.47
N LYS A 197 -16.39 16.82 11.16
CA LYS A 197 -16.29 15.48 11.76
C LYS A 197 -14.98 14.76 11.42
N ARG A 198 -14.24 15.23 10.41
CA ARG A 198 -12.94 14.67 10.04
C ARG A 198 -11.83 15.12 10.98
N LEU A 199 -11.96 16.32 11.58
CA LEU A 199 -10.99 16.87 12.54
C LEU A 199 -11.04 16.15 13.90
N SER A 200 -12.13 15.46 14.22
CA SER A 200 -12.29 14.71 15.46
C SER A 200 -11.81 13.25 15.39
N ARG A 201 -11.23 12.81 14.25
CA ARG A 201 -10.72 11.43 14.10
C ARG A 201 -9.27 11.33 14.61
N PRO A 202 -8.86 10.20 15.22
CA PRO A 202 -7.48 10.00 15.66
C PRO A 202 -6.48 10.19 14.50
N THR A 203 -5.47 11.02 14.72
CA THR A 203 -4.44 11.33 13.71
C THR A 203 -3.32 10.28 13.76
N SER A 204 -3.49 9.16 13.06
CA SER A 204 -2.34 8.31 12.72
C SER A 204 -1.72 8.84 11.43
N LEU A 205 -0.39 9.07 11.44
CA LEU A 205 0.37 9.48 10.25
C LEU A 205 0.26 8.44 9.12
N ARG A 206 0.08 7.15 9.47
CA ARG A 206 -0.07 6.05 8.51
C ARG A 206 -1.52 5.61 8.31
N ASN A 207 -2.45 6.04 9.17
CA ASN A 207 -3.88 5.75 9.09
C ASN A 207 -4.17 4.26 8.80
N THR A 208 -4.86 3.93 7.71
CA THR A 208 -5.22 2.57 7.29
C THR A 208 -4.02 1.67 6.97
N TRP A 209 -2.82 2.24 6.79
CA TRP A 209 -1.57 1.52 6.55
C TRP A 209 -0.84 1.13 7.84
N HIS A 210 -1.35 1.53 9.00
CA HIS A 210 -0.82 1.14 10.30
C HIS A 210 -1.56 -0.10 10.81
N VAL A 211 -1.10 -1.27 10.36
CA VAL A 211 -1.56 -2.59 10.80
C VAL A 211 -0.40 -3.33 11.47
N GLU A 212 -0.74 -4.23 12.38
CA GLU A 212 0.17 -5.11 13.09
C GLU A 212 0.88 -6.11 12.15
N ALA A 213 2.03 -6.64 12.58
CA ALA A 213 2.67 -7.75 11.90
C ALA A 213 1.81 -9.03 12.04
N PRO A 214 1.85 -9.94 11.05
CA PRO A 214 1.15 -11.20 11.15
C PRO A 214 1.81 -12.12 12.20
N ASP A 215 1.06 -13.12 12.61
CA ASP A 215 1.51 -14.22 13.47
C ASP A 215 2.49 -15.11 12.69
N LEU A 216 3.64 -15.37 13.29
CA LEU A 216 4.73 -16.15 12.70
C LEU A 216 5.15 -17.26 13.67
N PRO A 217 5.82 -18.32 13.18
CA PRO A 217 6.13 -19.51 13.98
C PRO A 217 6.71 -19.21 15.36
N SER A 218 7.74 -18.36 15.45
CA SER A 218 8.38 -17.97 16.71
C SER A 218 8.06 -16.56 17.20
N GLN A 219 7.21 -15.84 16.47
CA GLN A 219 6.81 -14.47 16.78
C GLN A 219 5.28 -14.38 16.80
N PRO A 220 4.63 -14.92 17.86
CA PRO A 220 3.19 -14.93 17.95
C PRO A 220 2.63 -13.50 18.04
N THR A 221 1.52 -13.26 17.36
CA THR A 221 0.86 -11.94 17.40
C THR A 221 0.17 -11.71 18.74
N THR A 222 0.19 -10.47 19.23
CA THR A 222 -0.57 -10.05 20.42
C THR A 222 -1.90 -9.39 20.06
N ALA A 223 -2.15 -9.14 18.76
CA ALA A 223 -3.34 -8.44 18.30
C ALA A 223 -4.59 -9.33 18.24
N MET A 224 -4.42 -10.65 18.25
CA MET A 224 -5.50 -11.64 18.14
C MET A 224 -5.24 -12.83 19.07
N GLN A 225 -6.31 -13.40 19.61
CA GLN A 225 -6.26 -14.67 20.33
C GLN A 225 -6.81 -15.77 19.44
N PHE A 226 -6.08 -16.88 19.33
CA PHE A 226 -6.47 -18.01 18.50
C PHE A 226 -7.27 -19.05 19.30
N THR A 227 -8.30 -19.60 18.67
CA THR A 227 -9.07 -20.75 19.13
C THR A 227 -8.83 -21.93 18.20
N THR A 228 -8.55 -23.10 18.76
CA THR A 228 -8.32 -24.34 18.01
C THR A 228 -9.57 -25.23 17.96
N ASP A 229 -10.75 -24.68 18.24
CA ASP A 229 -12.03 -25.40 18.25
C ASP A 229 -12.86 -25.11 16.98
N ALA A 230 -12.99 -26.12 16.12
CA ALA A 230 -13.77 -26.03 14.87
C ALA A 230 -15.26 -25.75 15.09
N ARG A 231 -15.82 -26.07 16.26
CA ARG A 231 -17.22 -25.73 16.58
C ARG A 231 -17.44 -24.23 16.73
N GLN A 232 -16.35 -23.47 16.94
CA GLN A 232 -16.36 -22.02 16.99
C GLN A 232 -16.04 -21.41 15.61
N ALA A 233 -15.97 -22.19 14.53
CA ALA A 233 -15.71 -21.67 13.20
C ALA A 233 -16.89 -20.87 12.62
N PRO A 234 -16.62 -20.00 11.63
CA PRO A 234 -17.65 -19.40 10.78
C PRO A 234 -18.43 -20.45 9.99
N LEU A 235 -17.77 -21.50 9.48
CA LEU A 235 -18.41 -22.51 8.64
C LEU A 235 -18.53 -23.86 9.36
N SER A 236 -19.65 -24.54 9.16
CA SER A 236 -19.83 -25.93 9.57
C SER A 236 -18.90 -26.86 8.79
N SER A 237 -18.22 -27.76 9.50
CA SER A 237 -17.39 -28.80 8.90
C SER A 237 -18.23 -29.74 8.02
N THR A 238 -17.72 -30.08 6.83
CA THR A 238 -18.30 -31.08 5.91
C THR A 238 -17.58 -32.43 5.97
N GLY A 239 -16.36 -32.44 6.50
CA GLY A 239 -15.54 -33.64 6.68
C GLY A 239 -14.59 -33.47 7.86
N LYS A 240 -13.99 -34.58 8.30
CA LYS A 240 -13.09 -34.61 9.45
C LYS A 240 -11.77 -35.25 9.04
N LEU A 241 -10.66 -34.59 9.39
CA LEU A 241 -9.31 -35.06 9.15
C LEU A 241 -8.74 -35.67 10.43
N VAL A 242 -8.19 -36.88 10.30
CA VAL A 242 -7.56 -37.62 11.38
C VAL A 242 -6.05 -37.65 11.16
N ILE A 243 -5.29 -37.33 12.20
CA ILE A 243 -3.83 -37.45 12.19
C ILE A 243 -3.46 -38.94 12.15
N GLN A 244 -2.88 -39.38 11.05
CA GLN A 244 -2.36 -40.74 10.88
C GLN A 244 -0.92 -40.85 11.38
N LYS A 245 -0.15 -39.77 11.23
CA LYS A 245 1.27 -39.76 11.57
C LYS A 245 1.70 -38.36 12.01
N GLN A 246 2.56 -38.30 13.01
CA GLN A 246 3.24 -37.08 13.45
C GLN A 246 4.74 -37.34 13.44
N GLU A 247 5.51 -36.47 12.78
CA GLU A 247 6.96 -36.57 12.66
C GLU A 247 7.62 -35.26 13.03
N ALA A 248 8.76 -35.32 13.73
CA ALA A 248 9.58 -34.14 13.95
C ALA A 248 10.57 -33.99 12.78
N ILE A 249 10.71 -32.77 12.25
CA ILE A 249 11.76 -32.45 11.28
C ILE A 249 13.05 -32.24 12.07
N THR A 250 13.96 -33.23 12.01
CA THR A 250 15.16 -33.27 12.86
C THR A 250 16.40 -32.65 12.22
N ILE A 251 16.37 -32.41 10.91
CA ILE A 251 17.45 -31.69 10.22
C ILE A 251 17.62 -30.27 10.80
N PRO A 252 18.86 -29.76 10.91
CA PRO A 252 19.10 -28.44 11.46
C PRO A 252 18.67 -27.34 10.49
N LEU A 253 17.61 -26.62 10.83
CA LEU A 253 17.18 -25.40 10.15
C LEU A 253 17.77 -24.17 10.86
N ASN A 254 18.12 -23.13 10.10
CA ASN A 254 18.68 -21.89 10.63
C ASN A 254 17.67 -21.04 11.44
N ALA A 255 16.39 -21.37 11.32
CA ALA A 255 15.24 -20.73 11.96
C ALA A 255 14.01 -21.67 11.87
N PRO A 256 12.92 -21.38 12.60
CA PRO A 256 11.64 -22.08 12.42
C PRO A 256 11.20 -22.13 10.97
N ALA A 257 10.64 -23.26 10.55
CA ALA A 257 10.06 -23.42 9.23
C ALA A 257 8.76 -22.60 9.14
N THR A 258 8.61 -21.88 8.04
CA THR A 258 7.48 -20.97 7.81
C THR A 258 6.51 -21.47 6.77
N ASP A 259 6.90 -22.44 5.95
CA ASP A 259 6.03 -23.18 5.03
C ASP A 259 6.74 -24.45 4.52
N ILE A 260 5.99 -25.34 3.86
CA ILE A 260 6.48 -26.55 3.22
C ILE A 260 5.79 -26.79 1.87
N ALA A 261 6.55 -27.20 0.86
CA ALA A 261 6.02 -27.65 -0.42
C ALA A 261 6.62 -28.98 -0.83
N TYR A 262 5.82 -29.82 -1.51
CA TYR A 262 6.26 -31.07 -2.12
C TYR A 262 6.24 -30.94 -3.65
N ASN A 263 7.26 -31.43 -4.35
CA ASN A 263 7.34 -31.33 -5.81
C ASN A 263 6.44 -32.34 -6.55
N GLY A 264 5.73 -33.20 -5.83
CA GLY A 264 4.89 -34.25 -6.39
C GLY A 264 5.64 -35.53 -6.78
N LYS A 265 6.95 -35.62 -6.48
CA LYS A 265 7.81 -36.72 -6.92
C LYS A 265 8.71 -37.28 -5.82
N ASP A 266 9.61 -36.46 -5.29
CA ASP A 266 10.74 -36.94 -4.48
C ASP A 266 11.42 -35.87 -3.60
N LYS A 267 10.96 -34.62 -3.61
CA LYS A 267 11.60 -33.53 -2.88
C LYS A 267 10.62 -32.67 -2.11
N TYR A 268 11.07 -32.25 -0.94
CA TYR A 268 10.45 -31.17 -0.19
C TYR A 268 11.24 -29.88 -0.31
N PHE A 269 10.53 -28.78 -0.26
CA PHE A 269 11.09 -27.45 -0.10
C PHE A 269 10.56 -26.84 1.19
N ILE A 270 11.47 -26.31 2.02
CA ILE A 270 11.15 -25.65 3.28
C ILE A 270 11.79 -24.26 3.29
N SER A 271 10.97 -23.24 3.56
CA SER A 271 11.42 -21.89 3.89
C SER A 271 11.46 -21.67 5.40
N THR A 272 12.31 -20.75 5.86
CA THR A 272 12.44 -20.44 7.30
C THR A 272 12.36 -18.95 7.58
N GLU A 273 12.13 -18.56 8.85
CA GLU A 273 12.03 -17.14 9.23
C GLU A 273 13.29 -16.31 8.91
N LYS A 274 14.45 -16.96 8.79
CA LYS A 274 15.72 -16.35 8.39
C LYS A 274 16.09 -16.62 6.94
N TRP A 275 15.10 -16.71 6.05
CA TRP A 275 15.32 -16.84 4.60
C TRP A 275 16.16 -18.05 4.19
N GLY A 276 16.18 -19.11 5.02
CA GLY A 276 16.78 -20.38 4.63
C GLY A 276 15.90 -21.06 3.60
N LEU A 277 16.51 -21.50 2.50
CA LEU A 277 15.88 -22.17 1.37
C LEU A 277 16.39 -23.61 1.32
N TYR A 278 15.65 -24.53 1.93
CA TYR A 278 16.07 -25.92 2.09
C TYR A 278 15.36 -26.82 1.09
N LEU A 279 16.12 -27.45 0.21
CA LEU A 279 15.63 -28.54 -0.63
C LEU A 279 16.05 -29.86 0.01
N LEU A 280 15.08 -30.71 0.32
CA LEU A 280 15.24 -31.93 1.10
C LEU A 280 14.78 -33.13 0.28
N ASN A 281 15.31 -34.30 0.63
CA ASN A 281 14.85 -35.56 0.07
C ASN A 281 13.41 -35.92 0.52
N ASP A 282 12.82 -36.94 -0.11
CA ASP A 282 11.45 -37.39 0.12
C ASP A 282 11.15 -37.85 1.56
N THR A 283 12.19 -38.14 2.36
CA THR A 283 12.08 -38.59 3.75
C THR A 283 12.39 -37.50 4.77
N LEU A 284 12.63 -36.25 4.34
CA LEU A 284 12.99 -35.11 5.19
C LEU A 284 14.23 -35.34 6.07
N SER A 285 15.09 -36.27 5.67
CA SER A 285 16.25 -36.70 6.45
C SER A 285 17.58 -36.14 5.95
N GLU A 286 17.61 -35.63 4.72
CA GLU A 286 18.82 -35.13 4.07
C GLU A 286 18.58 -33.78 3.38
N ILE A 287 19.51 -32.84 3.57
CA ILE A 287 19.53 -31.55 2.87
C ILE A 287 20.26 -31.74 1.54
N GLN A 288 19.52 -31.69 0.43
CA GLN A 288 20.07 -31.78 -0.91
C GLN A 288 20.71 -30.46 -1.35
N ARG A 289 20.05 -29.33 -1.03
CA ARG A 289 20.55 -27.98 -1.31
C ARG A 289 20.11 -27.00 -0.22
N PHE A 290 20.94 -25.99 0.02
CA PHE A 290 20.68 -24.95 0.99
C PHE A 290 21.28 -23.62 0.56
N SER A 291 20.50 -22.54 0.68
CA SER A 291 21.00 -21.17 0.57
C SER A 291 20.25 -20.28 1.54
N VAL A 292 20.86 -19.14 1.88
CA VAL A 292 20.15 -18.05 2.56
C VAL A 292 20.02 -16.88 1.61
N LEU A 293 18.79 -16.45 1.37
CA LEU A 293 18.50 -15.35 0.46
C LEU A 293 18.93 -14.01 1.06
N ASP A 294 19.58 -13.17 0.24
CA ASP A 294 19.65 -11.74 0.54
C ASP A 294 18.29 -11.10 0.24
N HIS A 295 17.52 -10.88 1.30
CA HIS A 295 16.20 -10.27 1.21
C HIS A 295 16.25 -8.74 1.04
N LEU A 296 17.41 -8.10 1.25
CA LEU A 296 17.60 -6.66 1.09
C LEU A 296 17.98 -6.29 -0.35
N ASN A 297 18.54 -7.22 -1.13
CA ASN A 297 18.84 -6.97 -2.53
C ASN A 297 17.55 -6.81 -3.38
N GLY A 298 17.35 -5.65 -3.99
CA GLY A 298 16.16 -5.38 -4.81
C GLY A 298 14.88 -5.16 -3.96
N ALA A 299 13.78 -5.84 -4.31
CA ALA A 299 12.53 -5.71 -3.56
C ALA A 299 12.67 -6.32 -2.16
N ASN A 300 12.54 -5.49 -1.13
CA ASN A 300 12.74 -5.91 0.26
C ASN A 300 11.58 -6.79 0.74
N GLY A 301 11.82 -8.10 0.73
CA GLY A 301 10.91 -9.08 1.30
C GLY A 301 10.94 -9.03 2.82
N ARG A 302 9.77 -9.17 3.44
CA ARG A 302 9.68 -9.59 4.84
C ARG A 302 9.70 -11.11 4.94
N ILE A 303 9.72 -11.65 6.15
CA ILE A 303 9.83 -13.10 6.45
C ILE A 303 9.03 -13.95 5.45
N PRO A 304 9.65 -14.99 4.82
CA PRO A 304 8.97 -15.86 3.87
C PRO A 304 7.93 -16.71 4.60
N VAL A 305 6.75 -16.86 4.02
CA VAL A 305 5.54 -17.45 4.64
C VAL A 305 4.69 -18.22 3.61
N GLY A 306 5.26 -18.51 2.45
CA GLY A 306 4.58 -19.22 1.37
C GLY A 306 5.61 -19.74 0.41
N SER A 307 5.42 -20.97 -0.05
CA SER A 307 6.36 -21.73 -0.85
C SER A 307 5.63 -22.64 -1.82
N ALA A 308 6.13 -22.75 -3.05
CA ALA A 308 5.52 -23.63 -4.05
C ALA A 308 6.54 -24.04 -5.10
N PHE A 309 6.39 -25.27 -5.60
CA PHE A 309 7.06 -25.71 -6.84
C PHE A 309 6.24 -25.28 -8.05
N PHE A 310 6.93 -24.79 -9.08
CA PHE A 310 6.35 -24.50 -10.40
C PHE A 310 6.57 -25.66 -11.38
N ASN A 311 7.65 -26.41 -11.16
CA ASN A 311 7.99 -27.68 -11.81
C ASN A 311 9.02 -28.42 -10.94
N GLU A 312 9.61 -29.51 -11.44
CA GLU A 312 10.55 -30.34 -10.67
C GLU A 312 11.78 -29.58 -10.13
N ASN A 313 12.20 -28.51 -10.80
CA ASN A 313 13.47 -27.81 -10.50
C ASN A 313 13.31 -26.30 -10.28
N GLU A 314 12.10 -25.75 -10.46
CA GLU A 314 11.79 -24.33 -10.27
C GLU A 314 10.73 -24.18 -9.19
N PHE A 315 10.96 -23.26 -8.26
CA PHE A 315 10.12 -23.04 -7.08
C PHE A 315 10.25 -21.60 -6.62
N GLY A 316 9.41 -21.17 -5.68
CA GLY A 316 9.41 -19.81 -5.19
C GLY A 316 9.07 -19.71 -3.72
N VAL A 317 9.39 -18.54 -3.16
CA VAL A 317 8.93 -18.10 -1.84
C VAL A 317 8.22 -16.76 -1.92
N LEU A 318 7.34 -16.52 -0.96
CA LEU A 318 6.60 -15.28 -0.79
C LEU A 318 6.79 -14.74 0.64
N GLY A 319 7.23 -13.49 0.76
CA GLY A 319 7.23 -12.76 2.03
C GLY A 319 5.83 -12.28 2.41
N TRP A 320 5.56 -12.08 3.71
CA TRP A 320 4.22 -11.67 4.17
C TRP A 320 3.75 -10.28 3.68
N ASN A 321 4.69 -9.49 3.12
CA ASN A 321 4.43 -8.24 2.41
C ASN A 321 4.23 -8.42 0.89
N LYS A 322 4.02 -9.65 0.42
CA LYS A 322 3.77 -10.02 -0.98
C LYS A 322 4.93 -9.76 -1.95
N ILE A 323 6.16 -9.77 -1.44
CA ILE A 323 7.37 -9.83 -2.26
C ILE A 323 7.65 -11.28 -2.56
N PHE A 324 7.76 -11.62 -3.84
CA PHE A 324 8.06 -12.98 -4.29
C PHE A 324 9.49 -13.06 -4.82
N VAL A 325 10.09 -14.23 -4.65
CA VAL A 325 11.37 -14.57 -5.27
C VAL A 325 11.29 -16.00 -5.77
N PHE A 326 11.67 -16.21 -7.03
CA PHE A 326 11.67 -17.51 -7.68
C PHE A 326 13.09 -17.97 -7.93
N PHE A 327 13.25 -19.28 -7.90
CA PHE A 327 14.51 -19.98 -7.92
C PHE A 327 14.44 -21.13 -8.89
N LYS A 328 15.61 -21.47 -9.43
CA LYS A 328 15.84 -22.73 -10.10
C LYS A 328 17.07 -23.39 -9.52
N GLU A 329 17.06 -24.72 -9.40
CA GLU A 329 18.28 -25.48 -9.12
C GLU A 329 19.32 -25.23 -10.22
N ASP A 330 20.53 -24.83 -9.82
CA ASP A 330 21.65 -24.63 -10.74
C ASP A 330 22.96 -24.93 -10.01
N ALA A 331 23.69 -25.95 -10.46
CA ALA A 331 24.97 -26.35 -9.89
C ALA A 331 26.18 -25.70 -10.61
N ASN A 332 25.95 -24.97 -11.70
CA ASN A 332 27.03 -24.46 -12.55
C ASN A 332 27.34 -22.97 -12.30
N ARG A 333 26.51 -22.27 -11.52
CA ARG A 333 26.71 -20.85 -11.18
C ARG A 333 27.85 -20.65 -10.20
N THR A 334 28.63 -19.60 -10.42
CA THR A 334 29.70 -19.21 -9.51
C THR A 334 29.19 -18.35 -8.36
N ALA A 335 29.90 -18.40 -7.23
CA ALA A 335 29.57 -17.60 -6.05
C ALA A 335 29.55 -16.10 -6.38
N LYS A 336 30.44 -15.65 -7.26
CA LYS A 336 30.50 -14.24 -7.69
C LYS A 336 29.23 -13.79 -8.42
N GLU A 337 28.67 -14.64 -9.27
CA GLU A 337 27.44 -14.32 -10.01
C GLU A 337 26.21 -14.28 -9.10
N ASN A 338 26.19 -15.12 -8.07
CA ASN A 338 25.08 -15.25 -7.13
C ASN A 338 25.21 -14.41 -5.87
N TYR A 339 26.35 -13.75 -5.64
CA TYR A 339 26.60 -12.89 -4.48
C TYR A 339 25.53 -11.82 -4.24
N PRO A 340 24.98 -11.15 -5.26
CA PRO A 340 23.88 -10.21 -5.01
C PRO A 340 22.63 -10.89 -4.45
N SER A 341 22.39 -12.16 -4.77
CA SER A 341 21.13 -12.84 -4.47
C SER A 341 21.13 -13.58 -3.14
N PHE A 342 22.28 -14.09 -2.70
CA PHE A 342 22.39 -14.99 -1.56
C PHE A 342 23.54 -14.60 -0.64
N ILE A 343 23.32 -14.70 0.67
CA ILE A 343 24.35 -14.47 1.69
C ILE A 343 25.08 -15.76 2.08
N GLU A 344 24.43 -16.92 1.92
CA GLU A 344 25.00 -18.25 2.16
C GLU A 344 24.56 -19.24 1.07
N GLY A 345 25.37 -20.26 0.81
CA GLY A 345 25.05 -21.31 -0.17
C GLY A 345 24.95 -20.80 -1.61
N LEU A 346 25.87 -19.92 -2.03
CA LEU A 346 25.76 -19.14 -3.27
C LEU A 346 25.77 -19.98 -4.56
N ASN A 347 26.13 -21.26 -4.52
CA ASN A 347 26.29 -22.10 -5.72
C ASN A 347 25.15 -23.12 -5.91
N ASN A 348 24.05 -22.98 -5.17
CA ASN A 348 22.99 -23.99 -5.13
C ASN A 348 21.77 -23.65 -5.99
N TYR A 349 21.44 -22.36 -6.12
CA TYR A 349 20.27 -21.87 -6.83
C TYR A 349 20.61 -20.67 -7.70
N VAL A 350 19.76 -20.39 -8.68
CA VAL A 350 19.74 -19.12 -9.41
C VAL A 350 18.39 -18.44 -9.20
N VAL A 351 18.39 -17.12 -8.96
CA VAL A 351 17.15 -16.34 -8.92
C VAL A 351 16.66 -16.12 -10.35
N THR A 352 15.45 -16.59 -10.66
CA THR A 352 14.83 -16.46 -11.99
C THR A 352 13.90 -15.25 -12.08
N ALA A 353 13.28 -14.87 -10.97
CA ALA A 353 12.47 -13.67 -10.87
C ALA A 353 12.44 -13.13 -9.43
N ARG A 354 12.32 -11.82 -9.29
CA ARG A 354 12.13 -11.13 -8.01
C ARG A 354 11.21 -9.94 -8.24
N GLY A 355 10.16 -9.79 -7.45
CA GLY A 355 9.18 -8.73 -7.66
C GLY A 355 8.20 -8.56 -6.51
N ALA A 356 7.23 -7.67 -6.73
CA ALA A 356 6.16 -7.39 -5.78
C ALA A 356 4.82 -7.68 -6.44
N TYR A 357 3.96 -8.42 -5.74
CA TYR A 357 2.57 -8.58 -6.18
C TYR A 357 1.75 -7.34 -5.80
N ASN A 358 1.38 -6.56 -6.81
CA ASN A 358 0.51 -5.40 -6.66
C ASN A 358 -0.95 -5.84 -6.65
N THR A 359 -1.57 -5.74 -5.48
CA THR A 359 -2.97 -6.12 -5.24
C THR A 359 -3.87 -4.89 -5.11
N VAL A 360 -5.16 -5.01 -5.43
CA VAL A 360 -6.14 -3.92 -5.33
C VAL A 360 -7.00 -4.07 -4.09
N ARG A 361 -7.70 -5.21 -3.95
CA ARG A 361 -8.62 -5.55 -2.86
C ARG A 361 -7.87 -5.96 -1.60
N SER A 362 -6.80 -6.75 -1.74
CA SER A 362 -6.00 -7.23 -0.60
C SER A 362 -4.87 -6.28 -0.20
N ARG A 363 -4.75 -5.08 -0.80
CA ARG A 363 -3.63 -4.13 -0.60
C ARG A 363 -3.29 -3.78 0.85
N LEU A 364 -4.30 -3.74 1.72
CA LEU A 364 -4.16 -3.42 3.15
C LEU A 364 -4.10 -4.67 4.04
N PHE A 365 -3.79 -5.83 3.43
CA PHE A 365 -3.66 -7.11 4.11
C PHE A 365 -2.26 -7.69 3.91
N HIS A 366 -1.78 -8.38 4.94
CA HIS A 366 -0.68 -9.33 4.84
C HIS A 366 -1.19 -10.66 4.31
N VAL A 367 -0.26 -11.51 3.88
CA VAL A 367 -0.51 -12.90 3.48
C VAL A 367 0.44 -13.79 4.25
N LEU A 368 0.04 -15.03 4.50
CA LEU A 368 0.88 -16.07 5.11
C LEU A 368 0.81 -17.36 4.29
N SER A 369 0.58 -17.25 2.98
CA SER A 369 0.42 -18.43 2.16
C SER A 369 0.59 -18.15 0.67
N MET A 370 1.08 -19.15 -0.05
CA MET A 370 1.23 -19.15 -1.50
C MET A 370 0.99 -20.56 -2.04
N ALA A 371 0.22 -20.69 -3.11
CA ALA A 371 0.11 -21.94 -3.87
C ALA A 371 0.33 -21.69 -5.35
N TYR A 372 0.81 -22.71 -6.07
CA TYR A 372 0.87 -22.71 -7.53
C TYR A 372 -0.09 -23.76 -8.07
N LEU A 373 -0.95 -23.36 -9.01
CA LEU A 373 -1.89 -24.24 -9.69
C LEU A 373 -1.42 -24.44 -11.15
N PRO A 374 -0.88 -25.63 -11.49
CA PRO A 374 -0.36 -25.90 -12.84
C PRO A 374 -1.41 -25.77 -13.95
N GLU A 375 -2.66 -26.13 -13.68
CA GLU A 375 -3.76 -26.23 -14.65
C GLU A 375 -4.06 -24.91 -15.36
N ASN A 376 -3.81 -23.78 -14.69
CA ASN A 376 -3.96 -22.44 -15.26
C ASN A 376 -2.70 -21.58 -15.09
N ASN A 377 -1.54 -22.21 -14.83
CA ASN A 377 -0.25 -21.55 -14.66
C ASN A 377 -0.32 -20.31 -13.75
N SER A 378 -1.00 -20.43 -12.60
CA SER A 378 -1.26 -19.28 -11.72
C SER A 378 -0.77 -19.49 -10.30
N ILE A 379 -0.32 -18.40 -9.68
CA ILE A 379 0.01 -18.33 -8.26
C ILE A 379 -1.18 -17.74 -7.49
N TYR A 380 -1.50 -18.35 -6.36
CA TYR A 380 -2.57 -17.92 -5.47
C TYR A 380 -2.03 -17.54 -4.10
N THR A 381 -2.62 -16.52 -3.48
CA THR A 381 -2.35 -16.13 -2.09
C THR A 381 -3.66 -15.84 -1.36
N ALA A 382 -3.68 -16.07 -0.05
CA ALA A 382 -4.83 -15.76 0.80
C ALA A 382 -4.47 -14.70 1.86
N THR A 383 -5.40 -13.77 2.08
CA THR A 383 -5.22 -12.70 3.08
C THR A 383 -5.32 -13.19 4.51
N VAL A 384 -4.67 -12.44 5.39
CA VAL A 384 -4.77 -12.60 6.84
C VAL A 384 -5.48 -11.38 7.44
N PRO A 385 -6.49 -11.56 8.32
CA PRO A 385 -7.22 -10.45 8.93
C PRO A 385 -6.31 -9.62 9.85
N ASN A 386 -6.65 -8.33 10.01
CA ASN A 386 -5.96 -7.40 10.90
C ASN A 386 -6.93 -6.45 11.62
N SER A 387 -6.41 -5.66 12.56
CA SER A 387 -7.15 -4.70 13.39
C SER A 387 -7.94 -3.63 12.63
N LYS A 388 -7.70 -3.47 11.33
CA LYS A 388 -8.38 -2.49 10.47
C LYS A 388 -9.23 -3.14 9.37
N ASN A 389 -8.96 -4.38 9.01
CA ASN A 389 -9.60 -5.06 7.88
C ASN A 389 -9.79 -6.56 8.17
N GLN A 390 -11.02 -7.04 8.05
CA GLN A 390 -11.40 -8.45 8.28
C GLN A 390 -12.10 -9.01 7.04
N LYS A 391 -11.33 -9.58 6.10
CA LYS A 391 -11.84 -10.21 4.87
C LYS A 391 -10.90 -11.34 4.45
N LEU A 392 -11.50 -12.43 3.95
CA LEU A 392 -10.81 -13.46 3.19
C LEU A 392 -10.86 -13.10 1.70
N ILE A 393 -9.69 -12.86 1.13
CA ILE A 393 -9.52 -12.52 -0.28
C ILE A 393 -8.46 -13.47 -0.84
N ILE A 394 -8.83 -14.16 -1.91
CA ILE A 394 -7.91 -14.96 -2.72
C ILE A 394 -7.44 -14.08 -3.87
N SER A 395 -6.13 -13.93 -4.02
CA SER A 395 -5.50 -13.20 -5.12
C SER A 395 -4.84 -14.18 -6.07
N ARG A 396 -5.13 -14.08 -7.37
CA ARG A 396 -4.53 -14.89 -8.44
C ARG A 396 -3.61 -14.02 -9.30
N PHE A 397 -2.42 -14.53 -9.55
CA PHE A 397 -1.41 -13.93 -10.42
C PHE A 397 -1.06 -14.91 -11.53
N ASP A 398 -0.96 -14.43 -12.77
CA ASP A 398 -0.48 -15.26 -13.87
C ASP A 398 1.04 -15.44 -13.70
N LYS A 399 1.54 -16.68 -13.75
CA LYS A 399 2.97 -16.95 -13.53
C LYS A 399 3.85 -16.48 -14.70
N SER A 400 3.28 -16.32 -15.90
CA SER A 400 4.03 -15.92 -17.09
C SER A 400 4.56 -14.48 -16.99
N ASP A 401 3.78 -13.57 -16.39
CA ASP A 401 4.14 -12.15 -16.22
C ASP A 401 4.19 -11.69 -14.76
N ASN A 402 3.68 -12.51 -13.82
CA ASN A 402 3.55 -12.22 -12.40
C ASN A 402 2.62 -11.04 -12.08
N ILE A 403 1.65 -10.80 -12.95
CA ILE A 403 0.68 -9.71 -12.83
C ILE A 403 -0.63 -10.26 -12.25
N LEU A 404 -1.31 -9.40 -11.48
CA LEU A 404 -2.60 -9.71 -10.89
C LEU A 404 -3.63 -9.98 -11.97
N SER A 405 -4.18 -11.20 -11.99
CA SER A 405 -5.26 -11.58 -12.89
C SER A 405 -6.64 -11.37 -12.28
N GLU A 406 -6.80 -11.69 -10.99
CA GLU A 406 -8.07 -11.49 -10.28
C GLU A 406 -7.89 -11.48 -8.76
N GLU A 407 -8.85 -10.87 -8.06
CA GLU A 407 -9.02 -11.04 -6.62
C GLU A 407 -10.50 -11.28 -6.33
N PHE A 408 -10.80 -12.28 -5.51
CA PHE A 408 -12.17 -12.61 -5.13
C PHE A 408 -12.27 -12.99 -3.66
N THR A 409 -13.45 -12.75 -3.08
CA THR A 409 -13.83 -13.33 -1.80
C THR A 409 -14.58 -14.63 -2.10
N PRO A 410 -14.12 -15.79 -1.60
CA PRO A 410 -14.80 -17.05 -1.85
C PRO A 410 -16.24 -16.99 -1.38
N LYS A 411 -17.17 -17.49 -2.20
CA LYS A 411 -18.53 -17.78 -1.77
C LYS A 411 -18.55 -19.11 -1.02
N VAL A 412 -19.59 -19.33 -0.24
CA VAL A 412 -19.79 -20.61 0.46
C VAL A 412 -20.74 -21.45 -0.39
N LYS A 413 -20.34 -22.68 -0.74
CA LYS A 413 -21.19 -23.60 -1.50
C LYS A 413 -22.50 -23.86 -0.75
N LYS A 414 -23.60 -23.95 -1.50
CA LYS A 414 -24.92 -24.29 -0.94
C LYS A 414 -24.84 -25.62 -0.18
N GLY A 415 -25.26 -25.62 1.08
CA GLY A 415 -25.24 -26.79 1.97
C GLY A 415 -24.23 -26.66 3.11
N ILE A 416 -23.24 -25.76 3.00
CA ILE A 416 -22.35 -25.41 4.12
C ILE A 416 -22.97 -24.25 4.89
N ALA A 417 -23.21 -24.43 6.18
CA ALA A 417 -23.84 -23.42 7.02
C ALA A 417 -22.81 -22.37 7.46
N LEU A 418 -23.18 -21.08 7.35
CA LEU A 418 -22.46 -19.96 7.94
C LEU A 418 -23.11 -19.63 9.30
N THR A 419 -22.33 -19.71 10.37
CA THR A 419 -22.75 -19.37 11.73
C THR A 419 -23.16 -17.91 11.84
N GLU A 420 -24.30 -17.65 12.48
CA GLU A 420 -24.83 -16.30 12.65
C GLU A 420 -23.82 -15.37 13.36
N GLY A 421 -23.68 -14.14 12.85
CA GLY A 421 -22.76 -13.14 13.39
C GLY A 421 -21.28 -13.36 13.06
N LYS A 422 -20.92 -14.46 12.37
CA LYS A 422 -19.53 -14.74 11.95
C LYS A 422 -19.32 -14.46 10.46
N SER A 423 -18.06 -14.27 10.11
CA SER A 423 -17.63 -14.00 8.74
C SER A 423 -16.55 -14.99 8.33
N ILE A 424 -16.53 -15.38 7.05
CA ILE A 424 -15.35 -16.07 6.50
C ILE A 424 -14.08 -15.21 6.55
N GLY A 425 -14.21 -13.90 6.78
CA GLY A 425 -13.08 -13.02 7.07
C GLY A 425 -12.40 -13.26 8.43
N ASP A 426 -12.98 -14.11 9.28
CA ASP A 426 -12.43 -14.45 10.59
C ASP A 426 -11.37 -15.57 10.51
N TYR A 427 -11.28 -16.28 9.37
CA TYR A 427 -10.24 -17.29 9.14
C TYR A 427 -8.86 -16.66 9.08
N TYR A 428 -7.87 -17.36 9.64
CA TYR A 428 -6.49 -16.92 9.70
C TYR A 428 -5.63 -17.92 8.91
N ILE A 429 -5.55 -17.72 7.60
CA ILE A 429 -4.93 -18.67 6.67
C ILE A 429 -3.41 -18.60 6.81
N THR A 430 -2.79 -19.67 7.29
CA THR A 430 -1.35 -19.80 7.50
C THR A 430 -0.66 -20.71 6.49
N GLY A 431 -1.40 -21.35 5.58
CA GLY A 431 -0.83 -22.15 4.51
C GLY A 431 -1.84 -22.34 3.39
N LEU A 432 -1.34 -22.50 2.17
CA LEU A 432 -2.15 -22.72 0.97
C LEU A 432 -1.41 -23.69 0.06
N THR A 433 -2.10 -24.68 -0.49
CA THR A 433 -1.53 -25.56 -1.52
C THR A 433 -2.57 -25.87 -2.58
N ALA A 434 -2.11 -26.23 -3.78
CA ALA A 434 -2.98 -26.67 -4.85
C ALA A 434 -2.91 -28.20 -4.97
N TYR A 435 -4.06 -28.83 -5.07
CA TYR A 435 -4.14 -30.28 -5.28
C TYR A 435 -5.44 -30.60 -6.03
N ASN A 436 -5.36 -31.46 -7.05
CA ASN A 436 -6.50 -31.87 -7.90
C ASN A 436 -7.35 -30.68 -8.41
N GLY A 437 -6.73 -29.61 -8.90
CA GLY A 437 -7.45 -28.44 -9.43
C GLY A 437 -8.05 -27.48 -8.38
N ASN A 438 -8.00 -27.82 -7.09
CA ASN A 438 -8.53 -27.01 -6.00
C ASN A 438 -7.42 -26.44 -5.11
N LEU A 439 -7.74 -25.39 -4.35
CA LEU A 439 -6.86 -24.80 -3.36
C LEU A 439 -7.26 -25.30 -1.96
N TYR A 440 -6.30 -25.71 -1.16
CA TYR A 440 -6.51 -26.12 0.24
C TYR A 440 -5.84 -25.10 1.15
N ALA A 441 -6.64 -24.37 1.92
CA ALA A 441 -6.20 -23.30 2.79
C ALA A 441 -6.31 -23.73 4.26
N VAL A 442 -5.19 -23.92 4.95
CA VAL A 442 -5.18 -24.24 6.38
C VAL A 442 -5.32 -22.95 7.19
N SER A 443 -6.27 -22.95 8.12
CA SER A 443 -6.48 -21.85 9.06
C SER A 443 -5.99 -22.23 10.44
N LYS A 444 -5.08 -21.41 11.01
CA LYS A 444 -4.71 -21.51 12.42
C LYS A 444 -5.90 -21.21 13.33
N GLN A 445 -6.74 -20.26 12.92
CA GLN A 445 -7.98 -19.99 13.61
C GLN A 445 -9.02 -21.06 13.27
N PHE A 446 -9.62 -21.65 14.29
CA PHE A 446 -10.67 -22.68 14.22
C PHE A 446 -10.25 -24.09 13.77
N SER A 447 -8.96 -24.38 13.58
CA SER A 447 -8.47 -25.71 13.18
C SER A 447 -9.22 -26.31 11.98
N GLN A 448 -9.35 -25.53 10.90
CA GLN A 448 -10.04 -25.95 9.68
C GLN A 448 -9.17 -25.81 8.44
N VAL A 449 -9.37 -26.71 7.47
CA VAL A 449 -8.86 -26.58 6.10
C VAL A 449 -10.03 -26.30 5.18
N LEU A 450 -9.94 -25.20 4.43
CA LEU A 450 -10.94 -24.83 3.43
C LEU A 450 -10.50 -25.34 2.07
N GLU A 451 -11.33 -26.16 1.42
CA GLU A 451 -11.16 -26.49 0.01
C GLU A 451 -11.90 -25.44 -0.83
N ILE A 452 -11.17 -24.73 -1.67
CA ILE A 452 -11.67 -23.64 -2.49
C ILE A 452 -11.48 -24.02 -3.95
N ASN A 453 -12.58 -24.07 -4.70
CA ASN A 453 -12.51 -24.21 -6.14
C ASN A 453 -12.22 -22.83 -6.76
N PRO A 454 -11.06 -22.63 -7.42
CA PRO A 454 -10.66 -21.33 -7.93
C PRO A 454 -11.47 -20.88 -9.15
N ILE A 455 -12.13 -21.81 -9.85
CA ILE A 455 -12.93 -21.52 -11.05
C ILE A 455 -14.34 -21.04 -10.66
N THR A 456 -15.03 -21.77 -9.79
CA THR A 456 -16.36 -21.38 -9.29
C THR A 456 -16.27 -20.31 -8.20
N ARG A 457 -15.08 -20.13 -7.59
CA ARG A 457 -14.81 -19.20 -6.49
C ARG A 457 -15.61 -19.55 -5.24
N GLU A 458 -15.81 -20.84 -4.99
CA GLU A 458 -16.57 -21.36 -3.86
C GLU A 458 -15.69 -22.18 -2.92
N ILE A 459 -15.92 -22.03 -1.61
CA ILE A 459 -15.51 -23.01 -0.60
C ILE A 459 -16.43 -24.22 -0.78
N THR A 460 -15.88 -25.32 -1.26
CA THR A 460 -16.62 -26.54 -1.62
C THR A 460 -16.69 -27.56 -0.50
N HIS A 461 -15.66 -27.60 0.35
CA HIS A 461 -15.58 -28.43 1.55
C HIS A 461 -14.84 -27.69 2.67
N VAL A 462 -15.18 -28.05 3.90
CA VAL A 462 -14.55 -27.54 5.12
C VAL A 462 -14.18 -28.74 5.97
N TYR A 463 -12.89 -28.97 6.14
CA TYR A 463 -12.38 -30.07 6.93
C TYR A 463 -12.00 -29.56 8.31
N GLU A 464 -12.47 -30.21 9.37
CA GLU A 464 -11.94 -29.97 10.72
C GLU A 464 -10.77 -30.90 11.03
N PHE A 465 -9.82 -30.42 11.82
CA PHE A 465 -8.78 -31.24 12.42
C PHE A 465 -8.61 -30.87 13.89
N ASN A 466 -7.97 -31.75 14.66
CA ASN A 466 -7.65 -31.52 16.07
C ASN A 466 -6.20 -31.93 16.35
N GLY A 467 -5.59 -31.33 17.37
CA GLY A 467 -4.25 -31.71 17.84
C GLY A 467 -3.06 -31.06 17.13
N ILE A 468 -3.30 -30.00 16.34
CA ILE A 468 -2.26 -29.17 15.73
C ILE A 468 -2.42 -27.75 16.26
N GLU A 469 -1.45 -27.26 17.03
CA GLU A 469 -1.57 -26.01 17.80
C GLU A 469 -1.18 -24.77 16.96
N ASN A 470 -0.23 -24.92 16.04
CA ASN A 470 0.37 -23.78 15.34
C ASN A 470 0.72 -24.07 13.86
N PRO A 471 -0.28 -24.37 13.02
CA PRO A 471 -0.04 -24.70 11.61
C PRO A 471 0.60 -23.52 10.85
N GLN A 472 1.65 -23.80 10.08
CA GLN A 472 2.46 -22.86 9.30
C GLN A 472 2.46 -23.14 7.80
N GLY A 473 2.03 -24.33 7.37
CA GLY A 473 2.11 -24.73 5.98
C GLY A 473 1.28 -25.96 5.71
N ILE A 474 0.93 -26.18 4.45
CA ILE A 474 0.14 -27.34 4.00
C ILE A 474 0.68 -27.82 2.66
N THR A 475 0.74 -29.14 2.46
CA THR A 475 1.11 -29.75 1.19
C THR A 475 0.43 -31.11 1.01
N PHE A 476 0.56 -31.72 -0.16
CA PHE A 476 0.12 -33.09 -0.41
C PHE A 476 1.29 -33.95 -0.85
N LYS A 477 1.45 -35.12 -0.21
CA LYS A 477 2.37 -36.16 -0.65
C LYS A 477 1.58 -37.41 -1.02
N HIS A 478 1.63 -37.81 -2.29
CA HIS A 478 0.94 -39.01 -2.79
C HIS A 478 -0.55 -39.09 -2.38
N GLY A 479 -1.25 -37.95 -2.39
CA GLY A 479 -2.66 -37.82 -2.00
C GLY A 479 -2.91 -37.73 -0.49
N VAL A 480 -1.90 -37.82 0.35
CA VAL A 480 -2.00 -37.59 1.80
C VAL A 480 -1.75 -36.12 2.09
N MET A 481 -2.71 -35.48 2.76
CA MET A 481 -2.57 -34.10 3.21
C MET A 481 -1.55 -34.03 4.34
N GLN A 482 -0.66 -33.05 4.28
CA GLN A 482 0.34 -32.83 5.32
C GLN A 482 0.32 -31.38 5.80
N ILE A 483 0.34 -31.18 7.11
CA ILE A 483 0.34 -29.86 7.74
C ILE A 483 1.65 -29.71 8.53
N LEU A 484 2.43 -28.68 8.17
CA LEU A 484 3.58 -28.25 8.95
C LEU A 484 3.10 -27.40 10.12
N SER A 485 3.63 -27.65 11.32
CA SER A 485 3.37 -26.89 12.53
C SER A 485 4.68 -26.55 13.24
N TYR A 486 4.71 -25.44 13.97
CA TYR A 486 5.83 -25.10 14.85
C TYR A 486 5.37 -25.03 16.31
N GLU A 487 5.70 -26.05 17.09
CA GLU A 487 5.18 -26.23 18.45
C GLU A 487 6.32 -26.48 19.42
N LYS A 488 6.29 -25.77 20.56
CA LYS A 488 7.23 -25.99 21.68
C LYS A 488 8.70 -26.02 21.21
N GLY A 489 9.04 -25.15 20.26
CA GLY A 489 10.38 -25.00 19.72
C GLY A 489 10.75 -25.99 18.60
N LYS A 490 9.82 -26.80 18.10
CA LYS A 490 10.09 -27.87 17.12
C LYS A 490 9.19 -27.74 15.88
N ASN A 491 9.76 -28.04 14.71
CA ASN A 491 9.00 -28.21 13.49
C ASN A 491 8.41 -29.63 13.46
N LEU A 492 7.09 -29.74 13.34
CA LEU A 492 6.34 -30.99 13.30
C LEU A 492 5.58 -31.09 11.98
N LEU A 493 5.56 -32.27 11.38
CA LEU A 493 4.78 -32.57 10.19
C LEU A 493 3.71 -33.60 10.54
N TYR A 494 2.45 -33.24 10.31
CA TYR A 494 1.31 -34.10 10.53
C TYR A 494 0.81 -34.62 9.19
N SER A 495 0.64 -35.93 9.04
CA SER A 495 -0.03 -36.53 7.89
C SER A 495 -1.47 -36.85 8.26
N LEU A 496 -2.42 -36.33 7.49
CA LEU A 496 -3.84 -36.44 7.75
C LEU A 496 -4.57 -37.13 6.59
N THR A 497 -5.60 -37.89 6.93
CA THR A 497 -6.57 -38.45 5.98
C THR A 497 -7.98 -38.12 6.44
N GLU A 498 -8.90 -38.05 5.50
CA GLU A 498 -10.32 -37.95 5.81
C GLU A 498 -10.82 -39.24 6.48
N GLU A 499 -11.69 -39.09 7.48
CA GLU A 499 -12.34 -40.19 8.24
C GLU A 499 -13.41 -40.92 7.43
#